data_AF-X1B2D0-F1
#
_entry.id   AF-X1B2D0-F1
#
_cell.length_a   1.000
_cell.length_b   1.000
_cell.length_c   1.000
_cell.angle_alpha   90.00
_cell.angle_beta   90.00
_cell.angle_gamma   90.00
#
_symmetry.space_group_name_H-M   'P 1'
#
loop_
_entity.id
_entity.type
_entity.pdbx_description
1 polymer ?
#
loop_
_entity_poly.entity_id
_entity_poly.type
_entity_poly.pdbx_seq_one_letter_code
_entity_poly.pdbx_strand_id
1 'polypeptide(L)'
;MTNTLSEKEIKAIEKLEVIGISRTEGRTLFHMFNQGESIAVDIERATNLRQPEVSIATKKLTERGWIKSTPIKRNTGKGRPIHRYSFAKRKRDILSSINRMFSEKIKALEKERETFNALMEAGKKEQ
;
A
#
# COMPACT_ATOMS: atom_id res chain seq x y z
N MET A 1 -14.93 -18.75 6.75
CA MET A 1 -14.12 -18.67 5.53
C MET A 1 -12.77 -18.10 5.90
N THR A 2 -11.67 -18.77 5.58
CA THR A 2 -10.32 -18.28 5.84
C THR A 2 -10.05 -17.07 4.95
N ASN A 3 -9.77 -15.92 5.58
CA ASN A 3 -9.71 -14.62 4.94
C ASN A 3 -8.32 -14.38 4.29
N THR A 4 -7.90 -15.32 3.45
CA THR A 4 -6.56 -15.40 2.89
C THR A 4 -6.52 -14.73 1.52
N LEU A 5 -5.43 -14.03 1.22
CA LEU A 5 -5.19 -13.42 -0.09
C LEU A 5 -5.03 -14.49 -1.18
N SER A 6 -5.69 -14.30 -2.32
CA SER A 6 -5.55 -15.14 -3.50
C SER A 6 -4.17 -14.97 -4.16
N GLU A 7 -3.76 -15.94 -4.99
CA GLU A 7 -2.51 -15.86 -5.74
C GLU A 7 -2.42 -14.62 -6.64
N LYS A 8 -3.54 -14.21 -7.24
CA LYS A 8 -3.61 -13.01 -8.08
C LYS A 8 -3.31 -11.76 -7.26
N GLU A 9 -3.84 -11.67 -6.04
CA GLU A 9 -3.59 -10.53 -5.13
C GLU A 9 -2.14 -10.53 -4.65
N ILE A 10 -1.56 -11.69 -4.34
CA ILE A 10 -0.14 -11.81 -3.97
C ILE A 10 0.75 -11.30 -5.11
N LYS A 11 0.51 -11.74 -6.35
CA LYS A 11 1.24 -11.26 -7.52
C LYS A 11 1.06 -9.75 -7.74
N ALA A 12 -0.16 -9.23 -7.50
CA ALA A 12 -0.40 -7.79 -7.59
C ALA A 12 0.40 -7.01 -6.55
N ILE A 13 0.48 -7.50 -5.30
CA ILE A 13 1.24 -6.89 -4.21
C ILE A 13 2.73 -6.79 -4.55
N GLU A 14 3.31 -7.83 -5.15
CA GLU A 14 4.72 -7.80 -5.60
C GLU A 14 4.98 -6.68 -6.61
N LYS A 15 4.00 -6.37 -7.47
CA LYS A 15 4.15 -5.27 -8.44
C LYS A 15 4.07 -3.89 -7.80
N LEU A 16 3.45 -3.75 -6.63
CA LEU A 16 3.34 -2.47 -5.95
C LEU A 16 4.68 -1.96 -5.39
N GLU A 17 5.66 -2.85 -5.18
CA GLU A 17 6.98 -2.47 -4.67
C GLU A 17 7.68 -1.45 -5.59
N VAL A 18 7.51 -1.57 -6.91
CA VAL A 18 8.15 -0.67 -7.90
C VAL A 18 7.67 0.79 -7.79
N ILE A 19 6.49 1.01 -7.21
CA ILE A 19 5.91 2.33 -6.95
C ILE A 19 6.01 2.74 -5.48
N GLY A 20 6.85 2.05 -4.70
CA GLY A 20 7.13 2.42 -3.30
C GLY A 20 6.00 2.08 -2.33
N ILE A 21 5.22 1.03 -2.62
CA ILE A 21 4.26 0.45 -1.68
C ILE A 21 4.81 -0.90 -1.23
N SER A 22 5.12 -1.04 0.05
CA SER A 22 5.70 -2.27 0.60
C SER A 22 4.73 -3.45 0.57
N ARG A 23 5.25 -4.69 0.70
CA ARG A 23 4.41 -5.89 0.83
C ARG A 23 3.43 -5.80 1.99
N THR A 24 3.84 -5.24 3.12
CA THR A 24 2.98 -5.12 4.31
C THR A 24 1.84 -4.12 4.08
N GLU A 25 2.12 -2.98 3.43
CA GLU A 25 1.09 -2.05 2.94
C GLU A 25 0.14 -2.74 1.96
N GLY A 26 0.68 -3.44 0.96
CA GLY A 26 -0.11 -4.13 -0.07
C GLY A 26 -1.03 -5.20 0.52
N ARG A 27 -0.52 -6.09 1.37
CA ARG A 27 -1.31 -7.14 2.05
C ARG A 27 -2.43 -6.52 2.89
N THR A 28 -2.13 -5.47 3.65
CA THR A 28 -3.12 -4.74 4.43
C THR A 28 -4.18 -4.10 3.54
N LEU A 29 -3.78 -3.47 2.43
CA LEU A 29 -4.69 -2.81 1.50
C LEU A 29 -5.64 -3.80 0.80
N PHE A 30 -5.12 -4.94 0.31
CA PHE A 30 -5.96 -5.96 -0.33
C PHE A 30 -6.91 -6.63 0.66
N HIS A 31 -6.45 -6.90 1.89
CA HIS A 31 -7.36 -7.36 2.95
C HIS A 31 -8.50 -6.35 3.18
N MET A 32 -8.18 -5.07 3.28
CA MET A 32 -9.19 -4.00 3.39
C MET A 32 -10.11 -3.94 2.16
N PHE A 33 -9.61 -4.19 0.94
CA PHE A 33 -10.47 -4.25 -0.25
C PHE A 33 -11.49 -5.38 -0.17
N ASN A 34 -11.14 -6.50 0.46
CA ASN A 34 -12.05 -7.64 0.61
C ASN A 34 -13.05 -7.42 1.76
N GLN A 35 -12.62 -6.83 2.88
CA GLN A 35 -13.45 -6.68 4.09
C GLN A 35 -14.23 -5.37 4.18
N GLY A 36 -13.74 -4.29 3.55
CA GLY A 36 -14.30 -2.94 3.68
C GLY A 36 -13.85 -2.21 4.95
N GLU A 37 -14.07 -2.81 6.12
CA GLU A 37 -13.61 -2.31 7.43
C GLU A 37 -12.93 -3.41 8.24
N SER A 38 -11.93 -3.07 9.06
CA SER A 38 -11.23 -4.04 9.91
C SER A 38 -10.57 -3.40 11.12
N ILE A 39 -10.27 -4.18 12.16
CA ILE A 39 -9.39 -3.78 13.27
C ILE A 39 -8.00 -4.39 13.10
N ALA A 40 -6.99 -3.85 13.80
CA ALA A 40 -5.60 -4.32 13.68
C ALA A 40 -5.43 -5.84 13.90
N VAL A 41 -6.15 -6.41 14.86
CA VAL A 41 -6.07 -7.85 15.18
C VAL A 41 -6.61 -8.72 14.05
N ASP A 42 -7.66 -8.27 13.35
CA ASP A 42 -8.23 -9.01 12.22
C ASP A 42 -7.29 -8.97 11.01
N ILE A 43 -6.67 -7.80 10.78
CA ILE A 43 -5.65 -7.63 9.74
C ILE A 43 -4.46 -8.55 10.02
N GLU A 44 -3.93 -8.57 11.25
CA GLU A 44 -2.82 -9.44 11.67
C GLU A 44 -3.13 -10.92 11.37
N ARG A 45 -4.30 -11.40 11.81
CA ARG A 45 -4.72 -12.78 11.61
C ARG A 45 -4.92 -13.16 10.14
N ALA A 46 -5.44 -12.24 9.32
CA ALA A 46 -5.75 -12.50 7.92
C ALA A 46 -4.54 -12.37 6.99
N THR A 47 -3.60 -11.48 7.32
CA THR A 47 -2.46 -11.15 6.45
C THR A 47 -1.19 -11.91 6.82
N ASN A 48 -1.18 -12.59 7.97
CA ASN A 48 0.00 -13.20 8.60
C ASN A 48 1.10 -12.18 8.90
N LEU A 49 0.71 -10.92 9.14
CA LEU A 49 1.60 -9.83 9.55
C LEU A 49 1.53 -9.68 11.06
N ARG A 50 2.67 -9.44 11.71
CA ARG A 50 2.70 -9.15 13.14
C ARG A 50 2.18 -7.74 13.43
N GLN A 51 1.69 -7.53 14.64
CA GLN A 51 1.14 -6.24 15.09
C GLN A 51 2.01 -5.00 14.78
N PRO A 52 3.36 -5.02 14.90
CA PRO A 52 4.20 -3.90 14.49
C PRO A 52 4.11 -3.59 12.99
N GLU A 53 4.08 -4.62 12.16
CA GLU A 53 3.99 -4.50 10.70
C GLU A 53 2.62 -3.95 10.28
N VAL A 54 1.55 -4.44 10.91
CA VAL A 54 0.19 -3.93 10.71
C VAL A 54 0.10 -2.45 11.10
N SER A 55 0.73 -2.06 12.21
CA SER A 55 0.75 -0.66 12.64
C SER A 55 1.48 0.24 11.64
N ILE A 56 2.60 -0.22 11.07
CA ILE A 56 3.35 0.53 10.05
C ILE A 56 2.52 0.64 8.76
N ALA A 57 1.95 -0.47 8.30
CA ALA A 57 1.14 -0.51 7.09
C ALA A 57 -0.09 0.39 7.19
N THR A 58 -0.87 0.27 8.27
CA THR A 58 -2.05 1.12 8.48
C THR A 58 -1.70 2.59 8.63
N LYS A 59 -0.57 2.92 9.28
CA LYS A 59 -0.05 4.30 9.33
C LYS A 59 0.25 4.83 7.93
N LYS A 60 1.00 4.08 7.11
CA LYS A 60 1.34 4.48 5.73
C LYS A 60 0.11 4.65 4.84
N LEU A 61 -0.85 3.73 4.92
CA LEU A 61 -2.11 3.84 4.18
C LEU A 61 -2.97 5.04 4.65
N THR A 62 -2.86 5.42 5.92
CA THR A 62 -3.50 6.63 6.46
C THR A 62 -2.78 7.90 5.99
N GLU A 63 -1.44 7.93 5.99
CA GLU A 63 -0.63 9.02 5.43
C GLU A 63 -0.94 9.28 3.94
N ARG A 64 -1.20 8.22 3.18
CA ARG A 64 -1.66 8.31 1.77
C ARG A 64 -3.10 8.79 1.63
N GLY A 65 -3.85 8.90 2.74
CA GLY A 65 -5.26 9.26 2.74
C GLY A 65 -6.16 8.21 2.09
N TRP A 66 -5.76 6.94 2.10
CA TRP A 66 -6.54 5.83 1.52
C TRP A 66 -7.45 5.18 2.56
N ILE A 67 -6.97 5.08 3.81
CA ILE A 67 -7.76 4.63 4.95
C ILE A 67 -7.82 5.71 6.03
N LYS A 68 -8.75 5.55 6.96
CA LYS A 68 -8.88 6.37 8.17
C LYS A 68 -8.96 5.47 9.40
N SER A 69 -8.45 5.96 10.52
CA SER A 69 -8.50 5.30 11.83
C SER A 69 -9.52 5.99 12.71
N THR A 70 -10.47 5.22 13.27
CA THR A 70 -11.48 5.71 14.21
C THR A 70 -11.35 4.95 15.53
N PRO A 71 -11.23 5.63 16.69
CA PRO A 71 -11.19 4.96 17.98
C PRO A 71 -12.53 4.30 18.28
N ILE A 72 -12.48 3.03 18.71
CA ILE A 72 -13.64 2.31 19.21
C ILE A 72 -13.73 2.53 20.72
N LYS A 73 -14.82 3.16 21.17
CA LYS A 73 -15.12 3.29 22.60
C LYS A 73 -15.37 1.89 23.18
N ARG A 74 -14.60 1.50 24.21
CA ARG A 74 -14.91 0.31 25.00
C ARG A 74 -15.83 0.71 26.15
N ASN A 75 -16.91 -0.04 26.34
CA ASN A 75 -17.87 0.20 27.43
C ASN A 75 -17.29 -0.12 28.83
N THR A 76 -16.11 -0.75 28.93
CA THR A 76 -15.55 -1.29 30.17
C THR A 76 -14.33 -0.55 30.74
N GLY A 77 -14.00 0.64 30.24
CA GLY A 77 -13.07 1.59 30.90
C GLY A 77 -11.59 1.18 31.09
N LYS A 78 -11.20 -0.07 30.80
CA LYS A 78 -9.82 -0.57 30.98
C LYS A 78 -9.21 -1.05 29.65
N GLY A 79 -7.97 -0.64 29.40
CA GLY A 79 -7.12 -1.10 28.29
C GLY A 79 -6.81 -0.03 27.22
N ARG A 80 -5.87 -0.36 26.32
CA ARG A 80 -5.50 0.52 25.20
C ARG A 80 -6.68 0.69 24.23
N PRO A 81 -6.88 1.87 23.63
CA PRO A 81 -7.89 2.09 22.61
C PRO A 81 -7.73 1.10 21.45
N ILE A 82 -8.84 0.52 20.97
CA ILE A 82 -8.84 -0.23 19.71
C ILE A 82 -9.18 0.75 18.59
N HIS A 83 -8.47 0.64 17.47
CA HIS A 83 -8.75 1.42 16.28
C HIS A 83 -9.49 0.56 15.25
N ARG A 84 -10.56 1.12 14.70
CA ARG A 84 -11.21 0.64 13.48
C ARG A 84 -10.63 1.36 12.28
N TYR A 85 -10.25 0.60 11.27
CA TYR A 85 -9.82 1.13 9.98
C TYR A 85 -10.96 0.96 8.97
N SER A 86 -11.18 2.01 8.19
CA SER A 86 -12.10 1.99 7.05
C SER A 86 -11.56 2.86 5.91
N PHE A 87 -12.11 2.72 4.72
CA PHE A 87 -11.68 3.53 3.59
C PHE A 87 -11.99 5.02 3.80
N ALA A 88 -11.01 5.88 3.52
CA ALA A 88 -11.19 7.33 3.51
C ALA A 88 -11.71 7.84 2.15
N LYS A 89 -11.57 7.05 1.08
CA LYS A 89 -11.99 7.35 -0.30
C LYS A 89 -12.66 6.13 -0.93
N ARG A 90 -13.30 6.28 -2.10
CA ARG A 90 -13.88 5.13 -2.79
C ARG A 90 -12.76 4.20 -3.28
N LYS A 91 -13.00 2.89 -3.30
CA LYS A 91 -12.02 1.89 -3.78
C LYS A 91 -11.49 2.24 -5.19
N ARG A 92 -12.37 2.69 -6.08
CA ARG A 92 -12.00 3.14 -7.43
C ARG A 92 -10.97 4.28 -7.41
N ASP A 93 -11.08 5.22 -6.48
CA ASP A 93 -10.21 6.39 -6.42
C ASP A 93 -8.81 5.98 -5.92
N ILE A 94 -8.74 4.97 -5.04
CA ILE A 94 -7.48 4.36 -4.59
C ILE A 94 -6.81 3.63 -5.76
N LEU A 95 -7.57 2.85 -6.54
CA LEU A 95 -7.04 2.19 -7.74
C LEU A 95 -6.55 3.20 -8.78
N SER A 96 -7.27 4.30 -9.00
CA SER A 96 -6.81 5.40 -9.84
C SER A 96 -5.52 6.02 -9.32
N SER A 97 -5.36 6.18 -8.00
CA SER A 97 -4.13 6.66 -7.38
C SER A 97 -2.96 5.71 -7.64
N ILE A 98 -3.17 4.40 -7.52
CA ILE A 98 -2.14 3.38 -7.79
C ILE A 98 -1.72 3.42 -9.27
N ASN A 99 -2.69 3.48 -10.19
CA ASN A 99 -2.39 3.57 -11.63
C ASN A 99 -1.60 4.84 -11.96
N ARG A 100 -1.96 5.98 -11.34
CA ARG A 100 -1.21 7.22 -11.50
C ARG A 100 0.23 7.08 -11.03
N MET A 101 0.48 6.43 -9.89
CA MET A 101 1.83 6.17 -9.39
C MET A 101 2.65 5.31 -10.35
N PHE A 102 2.04 4.30 -11.00
CA PHE A 102 2.71 3.55 -12.06
C PHE A 102 3.05 4.43 -13.25
N SER A 103 2.11 5.26 -13.72
CA SER A 103 2.37 6.20 -14.82
C SER A 103 3.49 7.18 -14.50
N GLU A 104 3.55 7.69 -13.27
CA GLU A 104 4.64 8.56 -12.80
C GLU A 104 5.99 7.82 -12.77
N LYS A 105 6.01 6.56 -12.32
CA LYS A 105 7.23 5.74 -12.33
C LYS A 105 7.73 5.45 -13.74
N ILE A 106 6.83 5.15 -14.68
CA ILE A 106 7.16 4.93 -16.09
C ILE A 106 7.82 6.19 -16.68
N LYS A 107 7.19 7.36 -16.50
CA LYS A 107 7.73 8.64 -16.99
C LYS A 107 9.11 8.96 -16.40
N ALA A 108 9.31 8.67 -15.11
CA ALA A 108 10.61 8.88 -14.47
C ALA A 108 11.70 7.98 -15.09
N LEU A 109 11.40 6.70 -15.29
CA LEU A 109 12.31 5.74 -15.91
C LEU A 109 12.63 6.09 -17.37
N GLU A 110 11.64 6.57 -18.14
CA GLU A 110 11.85 7.03 -19.51
C GLU A 110 12.81 8.21 -19.56
N LYS A 111 12.64 9.19 -18.67
CA LYS A 111 13.54 10.34 -18.55
C LYS A 111 14.97 9.94 -18.14
N GLU A 112 15.10 9.00 -17.20
CA GLU A 112 16.39 8.44 -16.81
C GLU A 112 17.08 7.76 -18.00
N ARG A 113 16.34 6.97 -18.79
CA ARG A 113 16.84 6.32 -20.01
C ARG A 113 17.30 7.33 -21.06
N GLU A 114 16.52 8.38 -21.31
CA GLU A 114 16.89 9.46 -22.24
C GLU A 114 18.17 10.16 -21.80
N THR A 115 18.27 10.49 -20.51
CA THR A 115 19.46 11.12 -19.92
C THR A 115 20.68 10.22 -20.07
N PHE A 116 20.54 8.93 -19.78
CA PHE A 116 21.60 7.94 -19.96
C PHE A 116 22.09 7.89 -21.41
N ASN A 117 21.17 7.79 -22.38
CA ASN A 117 21.54 7.74 -23.81
C ASN A 117 22.27 9.02 -24.26
N ALA A 118 21.82 10.19 -23.81
CA ALA A 118 22.46 11.46 -24.15
C ALA A 118 23.92 11.53 -23.64
N LEU A 119 24.17 11.05 -22.42
CA LEU A 119 25.52 10.98 -21.84
C LEU A 119 26.43 10.02 -22.61
N MET A 120 25.90 8.87 -23.05
CA MET A 120 26.68 7.89 -23.82
C MET A 120 27.04 8.38 -25.23
N GLU A 121 26.19 9.18 -25.86
CA GLU A 121 26.49 9.77 -27.19
C GLU A 121 27.47 10.95 -27.10
N ALA A 122 27.44 11.73 -26.01
CA ALA A 122 28.41 12.80 -25.78
C ALA A 122 29.85 12.27 -25.66
N GLY A 123 30.05 11.16 -24.94
CA GLY A 123 31.37 10.55 -24.76
C GLY A 123 31.98 9.94 -26.03
N LYS A 124 31.19 9.71 -27.09
CA LYS A 124 31.68 9.22 -28.39
C LYS A 124 32.21 10.33 -29.31
N LYS A 125 31.89 11.60 -29.03
CA LYS A 125 32.33 12.75 -29.85
C LYS A 125 33.68 13.33 -29.39
N GLU A 126 34.22 12.85 -28.28
CA GLU A 126 35.48 13.30 -27.68
C GLU A 126 36.62 12.29 -27.88
N GLN A 127 36.41 11.24 -28.68
CA GLN A 127 37.42 10.27 -29.15
C GLN A 127 37.49 10.29 -30.68
#